data_AF-A0A2H0N4Z1-F1
#
_entry.id   AF-A0A2H0N4Z1-F1
#
_cell.length_a   1.000
_cell.length_b   1.000
_cell.length_c   1.000
_cell.angle_alpha   90.00
_cell.angle_beta   90.00
_cell.angle_gamma   90.00
#
_symmetry.space_group_name_H-M   'P 1'
#
loop_
_entity.id
_entity.type
_entity.pdbx_description
1 polymer ?
#
loop_
_entity_poly.entity_id
_entity_poly.type
_entity_poly.pdbx_seq_one_letter_code
_entity_poly.pdbx_strand_id
1 'polypeptide(L)'
;MTKNIVNTAYIYIAIFSVVTIEIFCAKLAFETLAEITSGLYFFVIAINIVPIVLILFNKQKHVAMGIIAVIGFIIIPYQLYLGNKLINIKEEAANITAYVYAQKVDNGMYPKDISGYTFTFPELKKNFNYNQESLEQFTLYYYVGNEGTSHFYNSDTKKWGYYPD
;
A
#
# COMPACT_ATOMS: atom_id res chain seq x y z
N MET A 1 10.01 34.33 27.41
CA MET A 1 9.79 32.94 27.87
C MET A 1 8.80 32.18 26.98
N THR A 2 7.65 32.77 26.65
CA THR A 2 6.59 32.20 25.79
C THR A 2 7.05 31.76 24.39
N LYS A 3 7.89 32.53 23.69
CA LYS A 3 8.43 32.13 22.36
C LYS A 3 9.16 30.77 22.35
N ASN A 4 9.89 30.43 23.41
CA ASN A 4 10.65 29.17 23.48
C ASN A 4 9.76 27.95 23.77
N ILE A 5 8.65 28.14 24.49
CA ILE A 5 7.67 27.08 24.79
C ILE A 5 6.91 26.74 23.52
N VAL A 6 6.43 27.77 22.82
CA VAL A 6 5.68 27.63 21.56
C VAL A 6 6.52 26.91 20.49
N ASN A 7 7.79 27.30 20.28
CA ASN A 7 8.67 26.63 19.34
C ASN A 7 8.96 25.16 19.69
N THR A 8 8.99 24.84 20.98
CA THR A 8 9.23 23.46 21.42
C THR A 8 7.99 22.58 21.22
N ALA A 9 6.79 23.11 21.43
CA ALA A 9 5.53 22.41 21.15
C ALA A 9 5.39 22.06 19.66
N TYR A 10 5.72 23.00 18.75
CA TYR A 10 5.66 22.73 17.31
C TYR A 10 6.58 21.58 16.87
N ILE A 11 7.78 21.47 17.45
CA ILE A 11 8.69 20.38 17.13
C ILE A 11 8.09 19.04 17.53
N TYR A 12 7.52 18.92 18.74
CA TYR A 12 6.88 17.68 19.17
C TYR A 12 5.67 17.32 18.32
N ILE A 13 4.86 18.30 17.93
CA ILE A 13 3.71 18.08 17.02
C ILE A 13 4.19 17.59 15.65
N ALA A 14 5.24 18.20 15.09
CA ALA A 14 5.80 17.79 13.81
C ALA A 14 6.33 16.35 13.86
N ILE A 15 7.08 16.01 14.90
CA ILE A 15 7.61 14.65 15.11
C ILE A 15 6.47 13.65 15.25
N PHE A 16 5.49 13.94 16.10
CA PHE A 16 4.33 13.08 16.29
C PHE A 16 3.57 12.85 14.97
N SER A 17 3.41 13.91 14.18
CA SER A 17 2.74 13.84 12.88
C SER A 17 3.52 12.95 11.90
N VAL A 18 4.83 13.16 11.77
CA VAL A 18 5.68 12.37 10.86
C VAL A 18 5.66 10.90 11.28
N VAL A 19 5.90 10.59 12.55
CA VAL A 19 5.91 9.21 13.06
C VAL A 19 4.54 8.53 12.87
N THR A 20 3.43 9.26 13.04
CA THR A 20 2.09 8.73 12.79
C THR A 20 1.89 8.37 11.31
N ILE A 21 2.35 9.22 10.40
CA ILE A 21 2.28 8.97 8.95
C ILE A 21 3.20 7.80 8.57
N GLU A 22 4.38 7.69 9.15
CA GLU A 22 5.29 6.56 8.93
C GLU A 22 4.64 5.24 9.38
N ILE A 23 4.01 5.20 10.57
CA ILE A 23 3.28 4.01 11.06
C ILE A 23 2.15 3.63 10.10
N PHE A 24 1.40 4.62 9.60
CA PHE A 24 0.38 4.39 8.59
C PHE A 24 0.99 3.79 7.31
N CYS A 25 2.10 4.35 6.83
CA CYS A 25 2.80 3.87 5.65
C CYS A 25 3.38 2.46 5.84
N ALA A 26 3.87 2.11 7.04
CA ALA A 26 4.32 0.76 7.36
C ALA A 26 3.17 -0.25 7.31
N LYS A 27 1.99 0.11 7.86
CA LYS A 27 0.79 -0.74 7.72
C LYS A 27 0.37 -0.90 6.27
N LEU A 28 0.41 0.17 5.49
CA LEU A 28 0.09 0.13 4.06
C LEU A 28 1.08 -0.73 3.26
N ALA A 29 2.36 -0.76 3.68
CA ALA A 29 3.39 -1.59 3.05
C ALA A 29 3.06 -3.09 3.13
N PHE A 30 2.31 -3.53 4.15
CA PHE A 30 1.86 -4.92 4.26
C PHE A 30 1.05 -5.36 3.05
N GLU A 31 0.16 -4.50 2.55
CA GLU A 31 -0.72 -4.79 1.41
C GLU A 31 -0.06 -4.52 0.05
N THR A 32 1.02 -3.73 0.02
CA THR A 32 1.63 -3.23 -1.23
C THR A 32 2.99 -3.84 -1.56
N LEU A 33 3.77 -4.25 -0.54
CA LEU A 33 5.15 -4.76 -0.64
C LEU A 33 5.41 -6.01 0.22
N ALA A 34 4.36 -6.58 0.83
CA ALA A 34 4.36 -7.78 1.67
C ALA A 34 4.78 -7.59 3.13
N GLU A 35 4.71 -8.70 3.87
CA GLU A 35 4.89 -8.76 5.32
C GLU A 35 6.32 -8.40 5.73
N ILE A 36 7.32 -8.96 5.05
CA ILE A 36 8.73 -8.74 5.38
C ILE A 36 9.09 -7.25 5.25
N THR A 37 8.67 -6.61 4.16
CA THR A 37 8.95 -5.18 3.92
C THR A 37 8.24 -4.28 4.93
N SER A 38 6.98 -4.61 5.28
CA SER A 38 6.25 -3.94 6.35
C SER A 38 7.00 -4.03 7.68
N GLY A 39 7.49 -5.23 8.04
CA GLY A 39 8.31 -5.46 9.22
C GLY A 39 9.59 -4.61 9.24
N LEU A 40 10.28 -4.51 8.09
CA LEU A 40 11.46 -3.65 7.94
C LEU A 40 11.13 -2.17 8.17
N TYR A 41 9.98 -1.69 7.68
CA TYR A 41 9.56 -0.30 7.95
C TYR A 41 9.25 -0.07 9.42
N PHE A 42 8.58 -1.00 10.10
CA PHE A 42 8.40 -0.89 11.55
C PHE A 42 9.73 -0.86 12.31
N PHE A 43 10.71 -1.65 11.88
CA PHE A 43 12.06 -1.62 12.44
C PHE A 43 12.73 -0.26 12.23
N VAL A 44 12.66 0.30 11.01
CA VAL A 44 13.22 1.62 10.71
C VAL A 44 12.51 2.72 11.51
N ILE A 45 11.20 2.65 11.68
CA ILE A 45 10.43 3.59 12.51
C ILE A 45 10.85 3.50 13.98
N ALA A 46 11.17 2.31 14.49
CA ALA A 46 11.67 2.15 15.86
C ALA A 46 13.01 2.89 16.09
N ILE A 47 13.80 3.12 15.03
CA ILE A 47 15.02 3.94 15.11
C ILE A 47 14.71 5.39 15.50
N ASN A 48 13.48 5.89 15.31
CA ASN A 48 13.06 7.21 15.79
C ASN A 48 13.14 7.38 17.32
N ILE A 49 13.32 6.30 18.10
CA ILE A 49 13.64 6.39 19.53
C ILE A 49 14.94 7.20 19.75
N VAL A 50 15.94 7.05 18.87
CA VAL A 50 17.23 7.77 18.96
C VAL A 50 17.04 9.30 18.90
N PRO A 51 16.40 9.88 17.86
CA PRO A 51 16.16 11.32 17.82
C PRO A 51 15.25 11.81 18.95
N ILE A 52 14.29 11.00 19.43
CA ILE A 52 13.48 11.35 20.61
C ILE A 52 14.37 11.50 21.85
N VAL A 53 15.24 10.53 22.12
CA VAL A 53 16.20 10.56 23.24
C VAL A 53 17.15 11.76 23.10
N LEU A 54 17.66 12.04 21.90
CA LEU A 54 18.54 13.20 21.65
C LEU A 54 17.87 14.55 21.97
N ILE A 55 16.57 14.67 21.69
CA ILE A 55 15.78 15.86 22.02
C ILE A 55 15.61 16.01 23.53
N LEU A 56 15.35 14.91 24.23
CA LEU A 56 15.11 14.90 25.68
C LEU A 56 16.36 15.21 26.49
N PHE A 57 17.52 14.65 26.14
CA PHE A 57 18.74 14.72 26.96
C PHE A 57 19.78 15.73 26.50
N ASN A 58 20.03 15.85 25.19
CA ASN A 58 21.21 16.56 24.68
C ASN A 58 20.89 17.90 23.98
N LYS A 59 19.60 18.29 23.91
CA LYS A 59 19.12 19.50 23.21
C LYS A 59 19.58 19.63 21.74
N GLN A 60 20.06 18.55 21.12
CA GLN A 60 20.52 18.53 19.71
C GLN A 60 19.33 18.43 18.74
N LYS A 61 18.41 19.38 18.85
CA LYS A 61 17.11 19.36 18.14
C LYS A 61 17.28 19.30 16.61
N HIS A 62 18.27 19.99 16.06
CA HIS A 62 18.51 20.01 14.61
C HIS A 62 18.95 18.66 14.05
N VAL A 63 19.83 17.94 14.75
CA VAL A 63 20.29 16.60 14.34
C VAL A 63 19.13 15.61 14.42
N ALA A 64 18.36 15.66 15.51
CA ALA A 64 17.19 14.79 15.68
C ALA A 64 16.13 15.01 14.58
N MET A 65 15.82 16.27 14.26
CA MET A 65 14.90 16.58 13.16
C MET A 65 15.44 16.12 11.80
N GLY A 66 16.76 16.23 11.57
CA GLY A 66 17.39 15.73 10.34
C GLY A 66 17.21 14.23 10.18
N ILE A 67 17.42 13.44 11.25
CA ILE A 67 17.24 11.99 11.24
C ILE A 67 15.77 11.63 10.94
N ILE A 68 14.82 12.22 11.65
CA ILE A 68 13.38 11.97 11.45
C ILE A 68 12.95 12.34 10.03
N ALA A 69 13.43 13.49 9.52
CA ALA A 69 13.12 13.91 8.16
C ALA A 69 13.66 12.94 7.10
N VAL A 70 14.87 12.41 7.29
CA VAL A 70 15.46 11.41 6.39
C VAL A 70 14.66 10.11 6.42
N ILE A 71 14.29 9.61 7.60
CA ILE A 71 13.46 8.40 7.71
C ILE A 71 12.10 8.61 7.03
N GLY A 72 11.43 9.72 7.32
CA GLY A 72 10.15 10.06 6.71
C GLY A 72 10.25 10.21 5.19
N PHE A 73 11.33 10.80 4.68
CA PHE A 73 11.56 10.94 3.24
C PHE A 73 11.80 9.60 2.52
N ILE A 74 12.39 8.62 3.22
CA ILE A 74 12.60 7.28 2.66
C ILE A 74 11.28 6.50 2.59
N ILE A 75 10.43 6.58 3.63
CA ILE A 75 9.23 5.74 3.75
C ILE A 75 8.02 6.37 3.07
N ILE A 76 7.72 7.64 3.37
CA ILE A 76 6.42 8.25 3.10
C ILE A 76 6.14 8.41 1.60
N PRO A 77 7.02 9.02 0.78
CA PRO A 77 6.69 9.30 -0.62
C PRO A 77 6.39 8.05 -1.42
N TYR A 78 7.20 7.00 -1.25
CA TYR A 78 7.04 5.75 -1.97
C TYR A 78 5.77 5.01 -1.55
N GLN A 79 5.46 4.98 -0.25
CA GLN A 79 4.24 4.32 0.24
C GLN A 79 2.97 5.06 -0.14
N LEU A 80 2.97 6.40 -0.14
CA LEU A 80 1.80 7.15 -0.63
C LEU A 80 1.58 6.92 -2.13
N TYR A 81 2.65 6.85 -2.93
CA TYR A 81 2.55 6.49 -4.34
C TYR A 81 1.94 5.09 -4.52
N LEU A 82 2.45 4.08 -3.80
CA LEU A 82 1.90 2.73 -3.85
C LEU A 82 0.47 2.63 -3.31
N GLY A 83 0.11 3.44 -2.32
CA GLY A 83 -1.26 3.55 -1.80
C GLY A 83 -2.24 4.05 -2.86
N ASN A 84 -1.86 5.10 -3.60
CA ASN A 84 -2.66 5.56 -4.72
C ASN A 84 -2.77 4.50 -5.82
N LYS A 85 -1.66 3.82 -6.13
CA LYS A 85 -1.65 2.70 -7.07
C LYS A 85 -2.59 1.57 -6.63
N LEU A 86 -2.60 1.23 -5.34
CA LEU A 86 -3.48 0.20 -4.76
C LEU A 86 -4.96 0.53 -4.95
N ILE A 87 -5.35 1.81 -4.78
CA ILE A 87 -6.73 2.27 -5.00
C ILE A 87 -7.13 2.02 -6.46
N ASN A 88 -6.31 2.48 -7.41
CA ASN A 88 -6.58 2.33 -8.83
C ASN A 88 -6.63 0.84 -9.25
N ILE A 89 -5.74 0.01 -8.71
CA ILE A 89 -5.75 -1.44 -8.95
C ILE A 89 -7.05 -2.07 -8.40
N LYS A 90 -7.50 -1.72 -7.19
CA LYS A 90 -8.74 -2.27 -6.62
C LYS A 90 -9.97 -1.87 -7.44
N GLU A 91 -10.01 -0.63 -7.91
CA GLU A 91 -11.06 -0.15 -8.81
C GLU A 91 -11.06 -0.93 -10.13
N GLU A 92 -9.90 -1.05 -10.78
CA GLU A 92 -9.74 -1.81 -12.02
C GLU A 92 -10.09 -3.30 -11.83
N ALA A 93 -9.70 -3.90 -10.71
CA ALA A 93 -10.02 -5.29 -10.38
C ALA A 93 -11.53 -5.51 -10.27
N ALA A 94 -12.25 -4.57 -9.65
CA ALA A 94 -13.70 -4.60 -9.55
C ALA A 94 -14.35 -4.46 -10.94
N ASN A 95 -13.83 -3.57 -11.79
CA ASN A 95 -14.33 -3.37 -13.15
C ASN A 95 -14.12 -4.61 -14.04
N ILE A 96 -12.93 -5.24 -13.98
CA ILE A 96 -12.65 -6.50 -14.68
C ILE A 96 -13.62 -7.59 -14.21
N THR A 97 -13.79 -7.71 -12.89
CA THR A 97 -14.71 -8.69 -12.29
C THR A 97 -16.14 -8.49 -12.79
N ALA A 98 -16.63 -7.25 -12.80
CA ALA A 98 -17.95 -6.92 -13.32
C ALA A 98 -18.10 -7.23 -14.81
N TYR A 99 -17.09 -6.91 -15.63
CA TYR A 99 -17.04 -7.27 -17.05
C TYR A 99 -17.14 -8.79 -17.26
N VAL A 100 -16.35 -9.57 -16.52
CA VAL A 100 -16.34 -11.04 -16.60
C VAL A 100 -17.70 -11.62 -16.23
N TYR A 101 -18.37 -11.08 -15.20
CA TYR A 101 -19.73 -11.48 -14.84
C TYR A 101 -20.75 -11.12 -15.91
N ALA A 102 -20.67 -9.92 -16.51
CA ALA A 102 -21.55 -9.53 -17.60
C ALA A 102 -21.42 -10.47 -18.81
N GLN A 103 -20.18 -10.79 -19.20
CA GLN A 103 -19.91 -11.76 -20.26
C GLN A 103 -20.51 -13.15 -19.98
N LYS A 104 -20.53 -13.58 -18.72
CA LYS A 104 -21.18 -14.84 -18.33
C LYS A 104 -22.70 -14.78 -18.46
N VAL A 105 -23.32 -13.65 -18.10
CA VAL A 105 -24.76 -13.47 -18.27
C VAL A 105 -25.14 -13.55 -19.76
N ASP A 106 -24.34 -12.94 -20.63
CA ASP A 106 -24.63 -12.87 -22.06
C ASP A 106 -24.35 -14.19 -22.80
N ASN A 107 -23.24 -14.87 -22.46
CA ASN A 107 -22.77 -16.04 -23.20
C ASN A 107 -23.00 -17.38 -22.48
N GLY A 108 -23.50 -17.35 -21.24
CA GLY A 108 -23.70 -18.52 -20.40
C GLY A 108 -22.43 -19.08 -19.74
N MET A 109 -21.25 -18.53 -20.03
CA MET A 109 -19.96 -18.97 -19.49
C MET A 109 -18.99 -17.81 -19.31
N TYR A 110 -18.03 -17.94 -18.39
CA TYR A 110 -16.97 -16.93 -18.28
C TYR A 110 -16.08 -16.91 -19.53
N PRO A 111 -15.52 -15.74 -19.90
CA PRO A 111 -14.59 -15.63 -21.02
C PRO A 111 -13.27 -16.34 -20.71
N LYS A 112 -12.59 -16.83 -21.76
CA LYS A 112 -11.27 -17.49 -21.64
C LYS A 112 -10.16 -16.53 -21.23
N ASP A 113 -10.31 -15.26 -21.58
CA ASP A 113 -9.38 -14.20 -21.25
C ASP A 113 -10.14 -12.87 -21.13
N ILE A 114 -9.42 -11.83 -20.71
CA ILE A 114 -9.94 -10.46 -20.58
C ILE A 114 -9.47 -9.56 -21.72
N SER A 115 -9.15 -10.10 -22.89
CA SER A 115 -8.66 -9.31 -24.04
C SER A 115 -9.70 -8.34 -24.59
N GLY A 116 -10.99 -8.68 -24.46
CA GLY A 116 -12.11 -7.81 -24.81
C GLY A 116 -12.41 -6.71 -23.79
N TYR A 117 -11.76 -6.73 -22.63
CA TYR A 117 -11.92 -5.70 -21.61
C TYR A 117 -11.01 -4.49 -21.91
N THR A 118 -11.58 -3.28 -21.82
CA THR A 118 -10.82 -2.03 -21.96
C THR A 118 -10.45 -1.51 -20.59
N PHE A 119 -9.14 -1.43 -20.31
CA PHE A 119 -8.63 -0.95 -19.03
C PHE A 119 -8.89 0.55 -18.86
N THR A 120 -9.36 0.93 -17.67
CA THR A 120 -9.49 2.36 -17.30
C THR A 120 -8.12 2.96 -17.01
N PHE A 121 -7.22 2.16 -16.43
CA PHE A 121 -5.81 2.46 -16.18
C PHE A 121 -4.89 1.53 -17.00
N PRO A 122 -4.60 1.85 -18.28
CA PRO A 122 -3.86 0.97 -19.18
C PRO A 122 -2.47 0.54 -18.68
N GLU A 123 -1.80 1.42 -17.94
CA GLU A 123 -0.49 1.18 -17.33
C GLU A 123 -0.50 0.07 -16.27
N LEU A 124 -1.66 -0.23 -15.70
CA LEU A 124 -1.85 -1.26 -14.67
C LEU A 124 -2.13 -2.64 -15.27
N LYS A 125 -2.29 -2.78 -16.60
CA LYS A 125 -2.60 -4.07 -17.24
C LYS A 125 -1.64 -5.20 -16.82
N LYS A 126 -0.34 -4.90 -16.72
CA LYS A 126 0.69 -5.87 -16.31
C LYS A 126 0.56 -6.36 -14.87
N ASN A 127 -0.22 -5.66 -14.05
CA ASN A 127 -0.43 -5.99 -12.65
C ASN A 127 -1.51 -7.07 -12.46
N PHE A 128 -2.21 -7.47 -13.52
CA PHE A 128 -3.31 -8.43 -13.47
C PHE A 128 -2.95 -9.74 -14.15
N ASN A 129 -3.42 -10.84 -13.56
CA ASN A 129 -3.44 -12.15 -14.18
C ASN A 129 -4.83 -12.76 -14.02
N TYR A 130 -5.46 -13.12 -15.12
CA TYR A 130 -6.78 -13.74 -15.15
C TYR A 130 -6.64 -15.21 -15.51
N ASN A 131 -7.26 -16.07 -14.73
CA ASN A 131 -7.34 -17.50 -15.00
C ASN A 131 -8.80 -17.96 -15.04
N GLN A 132 -9.22 -18.54 -16.17
CA GLN A 132 -10.47 -19.28 -16.22
C GLN A 132 -10.22 -20.72 -15.72
N GLU A 133 -10.63 -20.99 -14.49
CA GLU A 133 -10.51 -22.33 -13.88
C GLU A 133 -11.48 -23.33 -14.52
N SER A 134 -12.69 -22.87 -14.88
CA SER A 134 -13.70 -23.65 -15.61
C SER A 134 -14.69 -22.74 -16.34
N LEU A 135 -15.65 -23.30 -17.05
CA LEU A 135 -16.75 -22.52 -17.67
C LEU A 135 -17.55 -21.71 -16.62
N GLU A 136 -17.59 -22.21 -15.39
CA GLU A 136 -18.37 -21.67 -14.28
C GLU A 136 -17.54 -20.96 -13.21
N GLN A 137 -16.21 -20.95 -13.33
CA GLN A 137 -15.28 -20.39 -12.34
C GLN A 137 -14.09 -19.69 -13.01
N PHE A 138 -13.73 -18.52 -12.47
CA PHE A 138 -12.49 -17.81 -12.73
C PHE A 138 -11.84 -17.33 -11.42
N THR A 139 -10.55 -17.02 -11.53
CA THR A 139 -9.78 -16.29 -10.53
C THR A 139 -9.09 -15.10 -11.18
N LEU A 140 -9.15 -13.93 -10.54
CA LEU A 140 -8.43 -12.72 -10.96
C LEU A 140 -7.38 -12.40 -9.91
N TYR A 141 -6.11 -12.47 -10.27
CA TYR A 141 -4.99 -12.10 -9.43
C TYR A 141 -4.51 -10.69 -9.78
N TYR A 142 -4.01 -9.98 -8.77
CA TYR A 142 -3.24 -8.77 -8.98
C TYR A 142 -2.16 -8.56 -7.93
N TYR A 143 -1.16 -7.76 -8.29
CA TYR A 143 -0.08 -7.33 -7.40
C TYR A 143 0.16 -5.82 -7.50
N VAL A 144 0.71 -5.20 -6.45
CA VAL A 144 0.79 -3.72 -6.38
C VAL A 144 2.22 -3.22 -6.58
N GLY A 145 3.09 -3.43 -5.60
CA GLY A 145 4.48 -2.93 -5.62
C GLY A 145 5.49 -3.98 -6.04
N ASN A 146 5.32 -5.22 -5.59
CA ASN A 146 6.14 -6.38 -5.98
C ASN A 146 5.24 -7.52 -6.49
N GLU A 147 5.80 -8.45 -7.27
CA GLU A 147 5.06 -9.64 -7.72
C GLU A 147 4.87 -10.70 -6.61
N GLY A 148 5.56 -10.55 -5.48
CA GLY A 148 5.42 -11.41 -4.29
C GLY A 148 4.10 -11.21 -3.54
N THR A 149 3.52 -10.01 -3.59
CA THR A 149 2.18 -9.73 -3.08
C THR A 149 1.12 -10.22 -4.04
N SER A 150 0.29 -11.16 -3.63
CA SER A 150 -0.81 -11.65 -4.46
C SER A 150 -2.15 -11.39 -3.78
N HIS A 151 -2.92 -10.49 -4.37
CA HIS A 151 -4.33 -10.32 -4.08
C HIS A 151 -5.12 -11.07 -5.13
N PHE A 152 -6.28 -11.59 -4.76
CA PHE A 152 -7.11 -12.28 -5.73
C PHE A 152 -8.60 -12.16 -5.46
N TYR A 153 -9.39 -12.27 -6.52
CA TYR A 153 -10.81 -12.55 -6.46
C TYR A 153 -11.06 -13.97 -6.95
N ASN A 154 -11.76 -14.76 -6.13
CA ASN A 154 -12.18 -16.10 -6.51
C ASN A 154 -13.70 -16.12 -6.70
N SER A 155 -14.14 -16.45 -7.91
CA SER A 155 -15.57 -16.43 -8.28
C SER A 155 -16.41 -17.56 -7.68
N ASP A 156 -15.78 -18.67 -7.28
CA ASP A 156 -16.45 -19.81 -6.61
C ASP A 156 -16.87 -19.42 -5.20
N THR A 157 -15.95 -18.84 -4.44
CA THR A 157 -16.21 -18.33 -3.09
C THR A 157 -16.82 -16.93 -3.07
N LYS A 158 -16.77 -16.21 -4.20
CA LYS A 158 -17.15 -14.79 -4.37
C LYS A 158 -16.45 -13.86 -3.39
N LYS A 159 -15.18 -14.16 -3.05
CA LYS A 159 -14.41 -13.42 -2.04
C LYS A 159 -13.12 -12.87 -2.62
N TRP A 160 -12.74 -11.71 -2.09
CA TRP A 160 -11.39 -11.19 -2.19
C TRP A 160 -10.50 -11.86 -1.16
N GLY A 161 -9.29 -12.22 -1.56
CA GLY A 161 -8.26 -12.79 -0.71
C GLY A 161 -6.94 -12.05 -0.88
N TYR A 162 -6.08 -12.20 0.12
CA TYR A 162 -4.73 -11.67 0.12
C TYR A 162 -3.80 -12.77 0.63
N TYR A 163 -2.70 -12.99 -0.08
CA TYR A 163 -1.62 -13.87 0.32
C TYR A 163 -0.33 -13.05 0.40
N PRO A 164 0.19 -12.76 1.61
CA PRO A 164 1.52 -12.21 1.76
C PRO A 164 2.58 -13.25 1.40
N ASP A 165 3.71 -12.80 0.86
CA ASP A 165 4.92 -13.63 0.73
C ASP A 165 5.61 -13.88 2.08
#